data_AF-A0A4Q1RQ98-F1
#
_entry.id   AF-A0A4Q1RQ98-F1
#
_cell.length_a   1.000
_cell.length_b   1.000
_cell.length_c   1.000
_cell.angle_alpha   90.00
_cell.angle_beta   90.00
_cell.angle_gamma   90.00
#
_symmetry.space_group_name_H-M   'P 1'
#
loop_
_entity.id
_entity.type
_entity.pdbx_description
1 polymer ?
#
loop_
_entity_poly.entity_id
_entity_poly.type
_entity_poly.pdbx_seq_one_letter_code
_entity_poly.pdbx_strand_id
1 'polypeptide(L)'
;MKRRSAGFWLQVVGIGHGAIGAVVYRDVFADMAHGSLVNSVPGRGDRAAAFWFMAAAPALWMGGRLLRSAEEHQDIPAQRAAGAVLTAVGVTGTAAMPKSGFPALVGIGGLLLRRSLRG
;
A
#
# COMPACT_ATOMS: atom_id res chain seq x y z
N MET A 1 -9.42 -0.36 -24.83
CA MET A 1 -8.49 -0.60 -23.70
C MET A 1 -9.31 -0.96 -22.47
N LYS A 2 -9.14 -2.15 -21.86
CA LYS A 2 -9.82 -2.47 -20.59
C LYS A 2 -9.35 -1.46 -19.53
N ARG A 3 -10.28 -0.71 -18.92
CA ARG A 3 -9.94 0.22 -17.84
C ARG A 3 -9.26 -0.58 -16.72
N ARG A 4 -8.07 -0.16 -16.30
CA ARG A 4 -7.39 -0.77 -15.16
C ARG A 4 -8.22 -0.54 -13.90
N SER A 5 -8.40 -1.60 -13.09
CA SER A 5 -9.23 -1.60 -11.89
C SER A 5 -8.56 -0.85 -10.74
N ALA A 6 -9.30 -0.48 -9.69
CA ALA A 6 -8.73 0.14 -8.50
C ALA A 6 -7.78 -0.83 -7.77
N GLY A 7 -8.14 -2.12 -7.72
CA GLY A 7 -7.29 -3.20 -7.21
C GLY A 7 -5.98 -3.38 -7.99
N PHE A 8 -5.98 -3.15 -9.30
CA PHE A 8 -4.74 -3.12 -10.08
C PHE A 8 -3.82 -1.98 -9.61
N TRP A 9 -4.36 -0.77 -9.44
CA TRP A 9 -3.53 0.36 -9.01
C TRP A 9 -3.00 0.19 -7.59
N LEU A 10 -3.76 -0.43 -6.69
CA LEU A 10 -3.27 -0.76 -5.36
C LEU A 10 -2.12 -1.79 -5.39
N GLN A 11 -2.16 -2.75 -6.31
CA GLN A 11 -1.03 -3.66 -6.54
C GLN A 11 0.21 -2.91 -7.04
N VAL A 12 0.04 -1.97 -7.97
CA VAL A 12 1.14 -1.11 -8.44
C VAL A 12 1.72 -0.28 -7.29
N VAL A 13 0.87 0.26 -6.41
CA VAL A 13 1.34 0.96 -5.20
C VAL A 13 2.12 0.02 -4.29
N GLY A 14 1.65 -1.21 -4.05
CA GLY A 14 2.39 -2.21 -3.26
C GLY A 14 3.77 -2.54 -3.83
N ILE A 15 3.86 -2.76 -5.15
CA ILE A 15 5.13 -3.01 -5.85
C ILE A 15 6.05 -1.78 -5.76
N GLY A 16 5.51 -0.59 -6.06
CA GLY A 16 6.26 0.65 -6.00
C GLY A 16 6.78 0.96 -4.59
N HIS A 17 5.96 0.71 -3.56
CA HIS A 17 6.34 0.87 -2.16
C HIS A 17 7.52 -0.05 -1.81
N GLY A 18 7.43 -1.34 -2.13
CA GLY A 18 8.52 -2.29 -1.90
C GLY A 18 9.80 -1.93 -2.67
N ALA A 19 9.67 -1.57 -3.95
CA ALA A 19 10.82 -1.19 -4.78
C ALA A 19 11.51 0.08 -4.27
N ILE A 20 10.74 1.11 -3.90
CA ILE A 20 11.28 2.34 -3.30
C ILE A 20 11.97 2.02 -1.98
N GLY A 21 11.34 1.20 -1.12
CA GLY A 21 11.95 0.75 0.14
C GLY A 21 13.27 0.03 -0.07
N ALA A 22 13.31 -0.91 -1.02
CA ALA A 22 14.50 -1.67 -1.38
C ALA A 22 15.65 -0.76 -1.85
N VAL A 23 15.36 0.26 -2.66
CA VAL A 23 16.37 1.19 -3.18
C VAL A 23 16.84 2.17 -2.11
N VAL A 24 15.91 2.78 -1.37
CA VAL A 24 16.24 3.80 -0.35
C VAL A 24 17.00 3.20 0.82
N TYR A 25 16.66 1.99 1.25
CA TYR A 25 17.28 1.32 2.40
C TYR A 25 18.27 0.22 2.00
N ARG A 26 18.80 0.24 0.77
CA ARG A 26 19.72 -0.79 0.25
C ARG A 26 20.93 -1.03 1.17
N ASP A 27 21.49 0.04 1.74
CA ASP A 27 22.68 -0.04 2.60
C ASP A 27 22.30 -0.65 3.96
N VAL A 28 21.11 -0.33 4.48
CA VAL A 28 20.55 -0.95 5.68
C VAL A 28 20.34 -2.45 5.49
N PHE A 29 19.85 -2.87 4.33
CA PHE A 29 19.69 -4.29 4.02
C PHE A 29 21.03 -5.02 3.87
N ALA A 30 22.02 -4.38 3.24
CA ALA A 30 23.38 -4.93 3.15
C ALA A 30 23.98 -5.14 4.55
N ASP A 31 23.88 -4.13 5.42
CA ASP A 31 24.35 -4.22 6.81
C ASP A 31 23.65 -5.33 7.61
N MET A 32 22.34 -5.49 7.41
CA MET A 32 21.58 -6.57 8.04
C MET A 32 22.01 -7.95 7.53
N ALA A 33 22.32 -8.08 6.24
CA ALA A 33 22.77 -9.33 5.64
C ALA A 33 24.17 -9.76 6.13
N HIS A 34 25.00 -8.80 6.52
CA HIS A 34 26.30 -9.06 7.17
C HIS A 34 26.20 -9.36 8.67
N GLY A 35 25.03 -9.16 9.28
CA GLY A 35 24.79 -9.36 10.72
C GLY A 35 23.79 -10.48 11.03
N SER A 36 23.22 -10.45 12.24
CA SER A 36 22.10 -11.33 12.59
C SER A 36 20.82 -10.84 11.91
N LEU A 37 20.07 -11.74 11.29
CA LEU A 37 18.73 -11.46 10.74
C LEU A 37 17.65 -11.51 11.84
N VAL A 38 17.79 -12.39 12.82
CA VAL A 38 16.83 -12.56 13.93
C VAL A 38 17.06 -11.46 14.97
N ASN A 39 15.96 -10.88 15.49
CA ASN A 39 15.96 -9.79 16.47
C ASN A 39 16.79 -8.55 16.05
N SER A 40 16.83 -8.29 14.74
CA SER A 40 17.71 -7.27 14.14
C SER A 40 17.02 -5.94 13.86
N VAL A 41 15.69 -5.92 13.93
CA VAL A 41 14.83 -4.77 13.64
C VAL A 41 14.35 -4.17 14.97
N PRO A 42 14.89 -2.99 15.38
CA PRO A 42 14.41 -2.28 16.55
C PRO A 42 13.02 -1.65 16.30
N GLY A 43 12.35 -1.18 17.35
CA GLY A 43 11.04 -0.54 17.24
C GLY A 43 11.01 0.82 16.52
N ARG A 44 12.17 1.43 16.23
CA ARG A 44 12.31 2.74 15.58
C ARG A 44 13.63 2.87 14.82
N GLY A 45 13.73 3.86 13.93
CA GLY A 45 14.94 4.14 13.13
C GLY A 45 14.94 3.42 11.78
N ASP A 46 16.05 3.50 11.05
CA ASP A 46 16.10 3.15 9.62
C ASP A 46 15.81 1.67 9.35
N ARG A 47 16.30 0.76 10.21
CA ARG A 47 15.95 -0.68 10.13
C ARG A 47 14.46 -0.93 10.32
N ALA A 48 13.82 -0.19 11.23
CA ALA A 48 12.37 -0.28 11.45
C ALA A 48 11.61 0.24 10.22
N ALA A 49 12.04 1.38 9.66
CA ALA A 49 11.43 1.95 8.47
C ALA A 49 11.59 1.01 7.25
N ALA A 50 12.80 0.51 7.00
CA ALA A 50 13.11 -0.46 5.96
C ALA A 50 12.23 -1.72 6.07
N PHE A 51 12.09 -2.26 7.28
CA PHE A 51 11.19 -3.38 7.56
C PHE A 51 9.74 -3.06 7.21
N TRP A 52 9.21 -1.92 7.65
CA TRP A 52 7.82 -1.55 7.37
C TRP A 52 7.55 -1.31 5.89
N PHE A 53 8.51 -0.78 5.15
CA PHE A 53 8.42 -0.69 3.69
C PHE A 53 8.26 -2.08 3.05
N MET A 54 9.08 -3.03 3.47
CA MET A 54 9.06 -4.40 2.93
C MET A 54 7.87 -5.21 3.40
N ALA A 55 7.39 -5.00 4.62
CA ALA A 55 6.22 -5.69 5.17
C ALA A 55 4.90 -5.16 4.59
N ALA A 56 4.80 -3.84 4.39
CA ALA A 56 3.59 -3.22 3.84
C ALA A 56 3.42 -3.52 2.34
N ALA A 57 4.51 -3.68 1.58
CA ALA A 57 4.46 -3.97 0.15
C ALA A 57 3.60 -5.20 -0.24
N PRO A 58 3.83 -6.41 0.31
CA PRO A 58 3.00 -7.59 0.02
C PRO A 58 1.59 -7.45 0.58
N ALA A 59 1.39 -6.77 1.72
CA ALA A 59 0.06 -6.51 2.26
C ALA A 59 -0.78 -5.62 1.34
N LEU A 60 -0.19 -4.55 0.80
CA LEU A 60 -0.82 -3.67 -0.18
C LEU A 60 -1.11 -4.42 -1.49
N TRP A 61 -0.15 -5.22 -1.97
CA TRP A 61 -0.34 -6.02 -3.18
C TRP A 61 -1.48 -7.03 -3.03
N MET A 62 -1.49 -7.78 -1.92
CA MET A 62 -2.55 -8.72 -1.58
C MET A 62 -3.90 -8.02 -1.45
N GLY A 63 -3.95 -6.87 -0.76
CA GLY A 63 -5.15 -6.04 -0.67
C GLY A 63 -5.67 -5.62 -2.05
N GLY A 64 -4.77 -5.24 -2.96
CA GLY A 64 -5.13 -4.94 -4.35
C GLY A 64 -5.63 -6.16 -5.13
N ARG A 65 -5.08 -7.35 -4.86
CA ARG A 65 -5.55 -8.61 -5.47
C ARG A 65 -6.95 -8.98 -5.01
N LEU A 66 -7.22 -8.87 -3.71
CA LEU A 66 -8.53 -9.10 -3.09
C LEU A 66 -9.55 -8.08 -3.59
N LEU A 67 -9.18 -6.79 -3.62
CA LEU A 67 -10.03 -5.73 -4.15
C LEU A 67 -10.39 -5.96 -5.62
N ARG A 68 -9.43 -6.42 -6.43
CA ARG A 68 -9.70 -6.75 -7.83
C ARG A 68 -10.70 -7.91 -7.94
N SER A 69 -10.63 -8.91 -7.06
CA SER A 69 -11.62 -9.99 -6.98
C SER A 69 -13.01 -9.44 -6.65
N ALA A 70 -13.10 -8.51 -5.69
CA ALA A 70 -14.36 -7.84 -5.34
C ALA A 70 -14.92 -7.00 -6.50
N GLU A 71 -14.07 -6.30 -7.25
CA GLU A 71 -14.46 -5.59 -8.47
C GLU A 71 -14.97 -6.55 -9.56
N GLU A 72 -14.29 -7.69 -9.77
CA GLU A 72 -14.67 -8.71 -10.77
C GLU A 72 -16.04 -9.35 -10.45
N HIS A 73 -16.39 -9.51 -9.17
CA HIS A 73 -17.65 -10.11 -8.72
C HIS A 73 -18.73 -9.10 -8.30
N GLN A 74 -18.50 -7.80 -8.52
CA GLN A 74 -19.43 -6.72 -8.15
C GLN A 74 -19.80 -6.73 -6.64
N ASP A 75 -18.86 -7.11 -5.78
CA ASP A 75 -19.03 -7.04 -4.32
C ASP A 75 -18.92 -5.57 -3.87
N ILE A 76 -20.05 -4.87 -3.91
CA ILE A 76 -20.14 -3.45 -3.57
C ILE A 76 -19.81 -3.19 -2.09
N PRO A 77 -20.29 -3.98 -1.10
CA PRO A 77 -19.90 -3.82 0.29
C PRO A 77 -18.39 -3.87 0.51
N ALA A 78 -17.69 -4.86 -0.07
CA ALA A 78 -16.23 -4.97 0.06
C ALA A 78 -15.50 -3.80 -0.61
N GLN A 79 -15.94 -3.38 -1.80
CA GLN A 79 -15.39 -2.20 -2.48
C GLN A 79 -15.57 -0.92 -1.66
N ARG A 80 -16.74 -0.72 -1.03
CA ARG A 80 -17.02 0.45 -0.19
C ARG A 80 -16.18 0.44 1.08
N ALA A 81 -16.05 -0.70 1.75
CA ALA A 81 -15.21 -0.85 2.95
C ALA A 81 -13.74 -0.55 2.64
N ALA A 82 -13.21 -1.15 1.57
CA ALA A 82 -11.85 -0.87 1.10
C ALA A 82 -11.68 0.61 0.73
N GLY A 83 -12.64 1.19 0.01
CA GLY A 83 -12.65 2.60 -0.35
C GLY A 83 -12.58 3.54 0.85
N ALA A 84 -13.39 3.28 1.88
CA ALA A 84 -13.41 4.06 3.11
C ALA A 84 -12.07 3.99 3.86
N VAL A 85 -11.53 2.77 4.05
CA VAL A 85 -10.27 2.56 4.77
C VAL A 85 -9.10 3.20 4.02
N LEU A 86 -8.99 2.98 2.70
CA LEU A 86 -7.92 3.56 1.88
C LEU A 86 -7.98 5.09 1.86
N THR A 87 -9.19 5.67 1.82
CA THR A 87 -9.36 7.13 1.89
C THR A 87 -8.94 7.66 3.25
N ALA A 88 -9.39 7.04 4.34
CA ALA A 88 -9.05 7.48 5.69
C ALA A 88 -7.54 7.40 5.95
N VAL A 89 -6.91 6.26 5.63
CA VAL A 89 -5.46 6.09 5.74
C VAL A 89 -4.71 7.07 4.84
N GLY A 90 -5.17 7.22 3.59
CA GLY A 90 -4.57 8.14 2.63
C GLY A 90 -4.64 9.60 3.09
N VAL A 91 -5.77 10.05 3.62
CA VAL A 91 -5.95 11.42 4.11
C VAL A 91 -5.05 11.67 5.32
N THR A 92 -5.11 10.80 6.33
CA THR A 92 -4.28 10.90 7.54
C THR A 92 -2.79 10.89 7.19
N GLY A 93 -2.36 9.95 6.35
CA GLY A 93 -0.97 9.84 5.92
C GLY A 93 -0.52 11.00 5.04
N THR A 94 -1.39 11.55 4.19
CA THR A 94 -1.08 12.74 3.38
C THR A 94 -0.93 13.97 4.26
N ALA A 95 -1.78 14.13 5.28
CA ALA A 95 -1.68 15.24 6.23
C ALA A 95 -0.38 15.16 7.05
N ALA A 96 0.02 13.95 7.48
CA ALA A 96 1.27 13.75 8.22
C ALA A 96 2.53 13.82 7.34
N MET A 97 2.45 13.30 6.10
CA MET A 97 3.58 13.18 5.17
C MET A 97 3.13 13.49 3.73
N PRO A 98 3.00 14.76 3.33
CA PRO A 98 2.45 15.13 2.02
C PRO A 98 3.27 14.61 0.83
N LYS A 99 4.59 14.57 0.95
CA LYS A 99 5.52 14.09 -0.08
C LYS A 99 5.79 12.59 0.07
N SER A 100 4.73 11.77 -0.02
CA SER A 100 4.78 10.32 0.16
C SER A 100 3.85 9.58 -0.82
N GLY A 101 3.67 8.27 -0.63
CA GLY A 101 2.72 7.46 -1.40
C GLY A 101 1.26 7.60 -0.96
N PHE A 102 0.96 8.26 0.16
CA PHE A 102 -0.40 8.35 0.71
C PHE A 102 -1.44 9.05 -0.21
N PRO A 103 -1.08 10.08 -1.00
CA PRO A 103 -2.03 10.67 -1.96
C PRO A 103 -2.59 9.65 -2.97
N ALA A 104 -1.83 8.62 -3.33
CA ALA A 104 -2.33 7.56 -4.20
C ALA A 104 -3.47 6.76 -3.55
N LEU A 105 -3.40 6.52 -2.24
CA LEU A 105 -4.46 5.83 -1.50
C LEU A 105 -5.74 6.66 -1.42
N VAL A 106 -5.62 7.99 -1.29
CA VAL A 106 -6.77 8.91 -1.39
C VAL A 106 -7.44 8.78 -2.76
N GLY A 107 -6.66 8.82 -3.84
CA GLY A 107 -7.18 8.69 -5.20
C GLY A 107 -7.88 7.36 -5.46
N ILE A 108 -7.27 6.25 -5.02
CA ILE A 108 -7.83 4.90 -5.17
C ILE A 108 -9.10 4.75 -4.31
N GLY A 109 -9.04 5.14 -3.04
CA GLY A 109 -10.16 5.04 -2.11
C GLY A 109 -11.35 5.89 -2.54
N GLY A 110 -11.11 7.15 -2.92
CA GLY A 110 -12.14 8.05 -3.43
C GLY A 110 -12.79 7.54 -4.72
N LEU A 111 -12.02 6.91 -5.61
CA LEU A 111 -12.56 6.27 -6.82
C LEU A 111 -13.52 5.12 -6.48
N LEU A 112 -13.16 4.27 -5.51
CA LEU A 112 -14.00 3.16 -5.06
C LEU A 112 -15.30 3.67 -4.42
N LEU A 113 -15.20 4.63 -3.51
CA LEU A 113 -16.37 5.23 -2.86
C LEU A 113 -17.32 5.82 -3.90
N ARG A 114 -16.79 6.62 -4.84
CA ARG A 114 -17.59 7.21 -5.92
C ARG A 114 -18.29 6.16 -6.78
N ARG A 115 -17.66 5.02 -7.06
CA ARG A 115 -18.27 3.93 -7.84
C ARG A 115 -19.34 3.20 -7.03
N SER A 116 -19.09 2.93 -5.75
CA SER A 116 -20.01 2.24 -4.85
C SER A 116 -21.29 3.01 -4.53
N LEU A 117 -21.36 4.29 -4.87
CA LEU A 117 -22.56 5.13 -4.74
C LEU A 117 -23.41 5.16 -6.01
N ARG A 118 -22.92 4.58 -7.12
CA ARG A 118 -23.57 4.59 -8.43
C ARG A 118 -24.11 3.23 -8.87
N GLY A 119 -23.72 2.16 -8.18
CA GLY A 119 -24.26 0.81 -8.34
C GLY A 119 -25.00 0.42 -7.07
#